data_AF-A0A9W4RL26-F1
#
_entry.id   AF-A0A9W4RL26-F1
#
_cell.length_a   1.000
_cell.length_b   1.000
_cell.length_c   1.000
_cell.angle_alpha   90.00
_cell.angle_beta   90.00
_cell.angle_gamma   90.00
#
_symmetry.space_group_name_H-M   'P 1'
#
loop_
_entity.id
_entity.type
_entity.pdbx_description
1 polymer ?
#
loop_
_entity_poly.entity_id
_entity_poly.type
_entity_poly.pdbx_seq_one_letter_code
_entity_poly.pdbx_strand_id
1 'polypeptide(L)'
;MTGHKREHDACSGVELVLTALLSQIYAALSRNRTLRMTSQTFYGLSMHWAQYCGMYDLVPYRQTLPQTHDSIETKMHAWRSWAARETQLRTLLGLCIIDGVVSQFSGNLVNTWSATNSLPLSADEDAFAAETVDEWIEVMVSRGHNTGSGPDRFSDLYHSLVPDGTHMGPVYCLPGLLNIRILLEILASLTNDFERLNKGSQAQVAKKLGAVKALVTLRTHLAQSTTLSAADKTIGLLRWHAVCLDLVVSTARGARRMCYHYNITQHIFGGKKREEPSRIDPNAWTQGLRARKCLLHAMEIHKIASEIPLGIIHDTCLPGALFAAATTFSSFALPGLSKVLVPPSVDWSMVILQGLDDTGQNTTSATADVSKDTLAFLTNNVNPQSPGWIARNLVYELSAIRILLHSLSQHWGVTREMEEVVGAWEARCS
;
A
#
# COMPACT_ATOMS: atom_id res chain seq x y z
N MET A 1 25.94 -2.02 20.48
CA MET A 1 24.73 -2.43 19.73
C MET A 1 25.01 -2.64 18.25
N THR A 2 25.58 -1.67 17.52
CA THR A 2 25.91 -1.82 16.08
C THR A 2 26.88 -2.97 15.75
N GLY A 3 27.81 -3.28 16.65
CA GLY A 3 28.75 -4.41 16.51
C GLY A 3 28.27 -5.74 17.11
N HIS A 4 27.06 -5.82 17.68
CA HIS A 4 26.54 -7.08 18.21
C HIS A 4 26.09 -8.00 17.06
N LYS A 5 26.46 -9.28 17.10
CA LYS A 5 26.15 -10.30 16.09
C LYS A 5 25.87 -11.62 16.80
N ARG A 6 24.69 -12.21 16.60
CA ARG A 6 24.37 -13.54 17.15
C ARG A 6 25.11 -14.63 16.37
N GLU A 7 25.16 -15.83 16.94
CA GLU A 7 25.87 -17.00 16.38
C GLU A 7 25.52 -17.28 14.91
N HIS A 8 24.25 -17.15 14.55
CA HIS A 8 23.73 -17.50 13.22
C HIS A 8 23.47 -16.27 12.32
N ASP A 9 23.67 -15.05 12.82
CA ASP A 9 23.42 -13.84 12.03
C ASP A 9 24.45 -13.74 10.89
N ALA A 10 24.02 -13.27 9.72
CA ALA A 10 24.95 -13.03 8.61
C ALA A 10 25.80 -11.76 8.86
N CYS A 11 25.21 -10.75 9.48
CA CYS A 11 25.82 -9.44 9.74
C CYS A 11 25.56 -8.98 11.20
N SER A 12 26.24 -7.92 11.64
CA SER A 12 25.97 -7.34 12.96
C SER A 12 24.73 -6.45 12.94
N GLY A 13 24.25 -6.01 14.10
CA GLY A 13 23.24 -4.95 14.21
C GLY A 13 21.82 -5.33 13.82
N VAL A 14 21.52 -6.60 13.51
CA VAL A 14 20.16 -7.08 13.19
C VAL A 14 19.17 -6.71 14.30
N GLU A 15 19.51 -6.98 15.57
CA GLU A 15 18.67 -6.62 16.72
C GLU A 15 18.44 -5.12 16.86
N LEU A 16 19.47 -4.30 16.59
CA LEU A 16 19.37 -2.85 16.63
C LEU A 16 18.33 -2.36 15.61
N VAL A 17 18.43 -2.87 14.38
CA VAL A 17 17.55 -2.45 13.29
C VAL A 17 16.13 -2.99 13.48
N LEU A 18 15.97 -4.22 13.97
CA LEU A 18 14.67 -4.78 14.34
C LEU A 18 14.01 -3.96 15.46
N THR A 19 14.77 -3.59 16.48
CA THR A 19 14.29 -2.72 17.57
C THR A 19 13.90 -1.35 17.03
N ALA A 20 14.69 -0.79 16.11
CA ALA A 20 14.39 0.48 15.45
C ALA A 20 13.10 0.38 14.61
N LEU A 21 12.89 -0.71 13.87
CA LEU A 21 11.66 -0.98 13.12
C LEU A 21 10.43 -0.99 14.03
N LEU A 22 10.45 -1.79 15.11
CA LEU A 22 9.34 -1.86 16.06
C LEU A 22 9.06 -0.48 16.71
N SER A 23 10.12 0.24 17.05
CA SER A 23 10.03 1.60 17.60
C SER A 23 9.41 2.58 16.61
N GLN A 24 9.75 2.49 15.32
CA GLN A 24 9.17 3.32 14.27
C GLN A 24 7.68 3.02 14.04
N ILE A 25 7.28 1.74 14.02
CA ILE A 25 5.87 1.34 13.91
C ILE A 25 5.06 1.93 15.07
N TYR A 26 5.53 1.72 16.31
CA TYR A 26 4.87 2.26 17.49
C TYR A 26 4.79 3.79 17.44
N ALA A 27 5.92 4.45 17.14
CA ALA A 27 6.00 5.91 17.14
C ALA A 27 5.13 6.54 16.06
N ALA A 28 5.12 6.02 14.82
CA ALA A 28 4.34 6.55 13.70
C ALA A 28 2.83 6.46 13.90
N LEU A 29 2.36 5.41 14.58
CA LEU A 29 0.93 5.16 14.82
C LEU A 29 0.49 5.55 16.24
N SER A 30 1.39 6.13 17.04
CA SER A 30 1.13 6.50 18.44
C SER A 30 0.08 7.60 18.56
N ARG A 31 -0.61 7.66 19.70
CA ARG A 31 -1.42 8.82 20.11
C ARG A 31 -0.54 10.04 20.43
N ASN A 32 0.70 9.80 20.87
CA ASN A 32 1.62 10.86 21.26
C ASN A 32 2.16 11.60 20.03
N ARG A 33 1.79 12.87 19.88
CA ARG A 33 2.22 13.76 18.79
C ARG A 33 3.74 13.88 18.71
N THR A 34 4.43 13.99 19.85
CA THR A 34 5.89 14.10 19.87
C THR A 34 6.53 12.86 19.26
N LEU A 35 6.06 11.67 19.63
CA LEU A 35 6.59 10.43 19.06
C LEU A 35 6.36 10.35 17.54
N ARG A 36 5.15 10.70 17.07
CA ARG A 36 4.86 10.73 15.62
C ARG A 36 5.72 11.74 14.87
N MET A 37 5.93 12.92 15.44
CA MET A 37 6.79 13.94 14.82
C MET A 37 8.26 13.50 14.80
N THR A 38 8.72 12.83 15.86
CA THR A 38 10.06 12.23 15.91
C THR A 38 10.22 11.15 14.85
N SER A 39 9.26 10.22 14.69
CA SER A 39 9.35 9.19 13.65
C SER A 39 9.40 9.79 12.25
N GLN A 40 8.54 10.79 11.96
CA GLN A 40 8.55 11.51 10.69
C GLN A 40 9.85 12.28 10.40
N THR A 41 10.59 12.69 11.44
CA THR A 41 11.84 13.44 11.29
C THR A 41 13.05 12.53 11.15
N PHE A 42 13.07 11.40 11.88
CA PHE A 42 14.23 10.50 11.97
C PHE A 42 14.03 9.16 11.25
N TYR A 43 13.07 9.06 10.33
CA TYR A 43 12.73 7.81 9.64
C TYR A 43 13.93 7.18 8.92
N GLY A 44 14.76 7.97 8.24
CA GLY A 44 15.93 7.49 7.50
C GLY A 44 17.06 6.93 8.37
N LEU A 45 17.02 7.11 9.69
CA LEU A 45 18.06 6.62 10.60
C LEU A 45 18.09 5.08 10.65
N SER A 46 16.93 4.43 10.64
CA SER A 46 16.84 2.96 10.67
C SER A 46 17.45 2.34 9.40
N MET A 47 17.20 2.96 8.24
CA MET A 47 17.77 2.53 6.95
C MET A 47 19.28 2.76 6.92
N HIS A 48 19.74 3.89 7.47
CA HIS A 48 21.17 4.16 7.60
C HIS A 48 21.85 3.10 8.48
N TRP A 49 21.27 2.72 9.62
CA TRP A 49 21.81 1.65 10.45
C TRP A 49 21.82 0.30 9.73
N ALA A 50 20.75 -0.04 9.00
CA ALA A 50 20.71 -1.26 8.20
C ALA A 50 21.84 -1.31 7.16
N GLN A 51 22.10 -0.20 6.48
CA GLN A 51 23.20 -0.08 5.52
C GLN A 51 24.56 -0.14 6.21
N TYR A 52 24.74 0.61 7.30
CA TYR A 52 25.99 0.64 8.08
C TYR A 52 26.36 -0.76 8.61
N CYS A 53 25.35 -1.54 8.98
CA CYS A 53 25.54 -2.90 9.50
C CYS A 53 25.69 -3.96 8.39
N GLY A 54 25.65 -3.58 7.11
CA GLY A 54 25.79 -4.52 5.99
C GLY A 54 24.56 -5.41 5.77
N MET A 55 23.38 -5.02 6.27
CA MET A 55 22.18 -5.86 6.16
C MET A 55 21.70 -6.04 4.71
N TYR A 56 22.02 -5.11 3.81
CA TYR A 56 21.67 -5.19 2.39
C TYR A 56 22.61 -6.10 1.58
N ASP A 57 23.74 -6.54 2.14
CA ASP A 57 24.70 -7.44 1.49
C ASP A 57 24.23 -8.90 1.57
N LEU A 58 23.00 -9.15 1.10
CA LEU A 58 22.38 -10.46 1.10
C LEU A 58 23.04 -11.34 0.03
N VAL A 59 23.99 -12.16 0.45
CA VAL A 59 24.53 -13.25 -0.38
C VAL A 59 23.39 -14.23 -0.69
N PRO A 60 23.17 -14.60 -1.98
CA PRO A 60 22.12 -15.55 -2.36
C PRO A 60 22.21 -16.81 -1.51
N TYR A 61 21.21 -17.03 -0.67
CA TYR A 61 21.19 -18.16 0.24
C TYR A 61 20.70 -19.40 -0.51
N ARG A 62 21.62 -20.09 -1.18
CA ARG A 62 21.38 -21.43 -1.70
C ARG A 62 21.79 -22.45 -0.65
N GLN A 63 21.11 -22.46 0.49
CA GLN A 63 21.31 -23.55 1.43
C GLN A 63 20.58 -24.78 0.90
N THR A 64 21.32 -25.87 0.69
CA THR A 64 20.73 -27.17 0.39
C THR A 64 19.86 -27.57 1.57
N LEU A 65 18.57 -27.76 1.32
CA LEU A 65 17.64 -28.27 2.34
C LEU A 65 18.19 -29.59 2.90
N PRO A 66 18.31 -29.72 4.24
CA PRO A 66 18.70 -30.98 4.87
C PRO A 66 17.77 -32.11 4.45
N GLN A 67 18.31 -33.31 4.30
CA GLN A 67 17.54 -34.51 4.02
C GLN A 67 16.90 -35.06 5.31
N THR A 68 15.82 -35.83 5.16
CA THR A 68 15.10 -36.42 6.29
C THR A 68 16.00 -37.28 7.19
N HIS A 69 17.04 -37.90 6.61
CA HIS A 69 18.00 -38.77 7.29
C HIS A 69 19.21 -38.04 7.89
N ASP A 70 19.33 -36.72 7.71
CA ASP A 70 20.41 -35.95 8.32
C ASP A 70 20.25 -35.90 9.85
N SER A 71 21.37 -35.72 10.55
CA SER A 71 21.36 -35.61 12.02
C SER A 71 20.54 -34.39 12.47
N ILE A 72 19.94 -34.49 13.66
CA ILE A 72 19.15 -33.39 14.22
C ILE A 72 19.99 -32.11 14.39
N GLU A 73 21.27 -32.23 14.74
CA GLU A 73 22.18 -31.09 14.87
C GLU A 73 22.37 -30.38 13.53
N THR A 74 22.51 -31.14 12.44
CA THR A 74 22.67 -30.62 11.08
C THR A 74 21.41 -29.89 10.64
N LYS A 75 20.24 -30.52 10.83
CA LYS A 75 18.94 -29.91 10.54
C LYS A 75 18.72 -28.61 11.33
N MET A 76 18.95 -28.65 12.64
CA MET A 76 18.78 -27.50 13.54
C MET A 76 19.72 -26.35 13.19
N HIS A 77 20.99 -26.64 12.86
CA HIS A 77 21.94 -25.62 12.44
C HIS A 77 21.49 -24.95 11.13
N ALA A 78 21.01 -25.74 10.17
CA ALA A 78 20.50 -25.21 8.90
C ALA A 78 19.28 -24.30 9.11
N TRP A 79 18.30 -24.79 9.88
CA TRP A 79 17.07 -24.04 10.18
C TRP A 79 17.34 -22.74 10.93
N ARG A 80 18.19 -22.73 11.96
CA ARG A 80 18.55 -21.50 12.68
C ARG A 80 19.30 -20.49 11.80
N SER A 81 20.19 -20.97 10.94
CA SER A 81 20.91 -20.12 9.99
C SER A 81 19.97 -19.52 8.95
N TRP A 82 18.99 -20.30 8.47
CA TRP A 82 17.94 -19.83 7.58
C TRP A 82 17.05 -18.80 8.28
N ALA A 83 16.57 -19.09 9.48
CA ALA A 83 15.68 -18.23 10.25
C ALA A 83 16.34 -16.88 10.58
N ALA A 84 17.64 -16.86 10.89
CA ALA A 84 18.39 -15.62 11.10
C ALA A 84 18.44 -14.75 9.83
N ARG A 85 18.64 -15.36 8.66
CA ARG A 85 18.64 -14.66 7.37
C ARG A 85 17.25 -14.17 6.96
N GLU A 86 16.23 -15.01 7.14
CA GLU A 86 14.85 -14.64 6.87
C GLU A 86 14.40 -13.52 7.80
N THR A 87 14.82 -13.53 9.08
CA THR A 87 14.59 -12.43 10.02
C THR A 87 15.25 -11.14 9.57
N GLN A 88 16.51 -11.20 9.11
CA GLN A 88 17.21 -10.05 8.53
C GLN A 88 16.45 -9.49 7.32
N LEU A 89 16.03 -10.36 6.39
CA LEU A 89 15.26 -9.96 5.20
C LEU A 89 13.92 -9.32 5.60
N ARG A 90 13.11 -10.01 6.40
CA ARG A 90 11.80 -9.51 6.87
C ARG A 90 11.92 -8.21 7.65
N THR A 91 13.04 -7.98 8.35
CA THR A 91 13.34 -6.69 8.99
C THR A 91 13.52 -5.57 7.95
N LEU A 92 14.27 -5.80 6.88
CA LEU A 92 14.43 -4.84 5.78
C LEU A 92 13.12 -4.58 5.04
N LEU A 93 12.32 -5.63 4.82
CA LEU A 93 10.99 -5.51 4.22
C LEU A 93 10.03 -4.72 5.12
N GLY A 94 10.06 -4.96 6.44
CA GLY A 94 9.33 -4.16 7.41
C GLY A 94 9.73 -2.69 7.40
N LEU A 95 11.03 -2.39 7.23
CA LEU A 95 11.51 -1.01 7.05
C LEU A 95 10.91 -0.35 5.81
N CYS A 96 10.72 -1.09 4.71
CA CYS A 96 10.06 -0.59 3.50
C CYS A 96 8.58 -0.24 3.76
N ILE A 97 7.86 -1.09 4.50
CA ILE A 97 6.44 -0.85 4.84
C ILE A 97 6.29 0.39 5.72
N ILE A 98 7.11 0.52 6.77
CA ILE A 98 7.02 1.67 7.68
C ILE A 98 7.48 2.96 7.01
N ASP A 99 8.43 2.91 6.05
CA ASP A 99 8.80 4.06 5.21
C ASP A 99 7.57 4.56 4.45
N GLY A 100 6.80 3.66 3.82
CA GLY A 100 5.55 4.00 3.14
C GLY A 100 4.52 4.69 4.06
N VAL A 101 4.31 4.14 5.26
CA VAL A 101 3.41 4.73 6.28
C VAL A 101 3.89 6.11 6.73
N VAL A 102 5.19 6.26 7.01
CA VAL A 102 5.76 7.54 7.45
C VAL A 102 5.76 8.58 6.32
N SER A 103 5.98 8.17 5.07
CA SER A 103 5.88 9.03 3.89
C SER A 103 4.46 9.55 3.69
N GLN A 104 3.45 8.71 3.91
CA GLN A 104 2.05 9.13 3.87
C GLN A 104 1.77 10.26 4.87
N PHE A 105 2.32 10.21 6.08
CA PHE A 105 2.10 11.23 7.11
C PHE A 105 3.06 12.43 7.02
N SER A 106 4.31 12.25 6.62
CA SER A 106 5.26 13.37 6.53
C SER A 106 5.09 14.19 5.23
N GLY A 107 4.51 13.57 4.19
CA GLY A 107 4.53 14.12 2.83
C GLY A 107 5.94 14.15 2.20
N ASN A 108 6.91 13.49 2.83
CA ASN A 108 8.25 13.25 2.28
C ASN A 108 8.27 11.93 1.49
N LEU A 109 9.19 11.81 0.53
CA LEU A 109 9.27 10.61 -0.31
C LEU A 109 9.79 9.41 0.47
N VAL A 110 9.28 8.25 0.08
CA VAL A 110 9.85 6.93 0.34
C VAL A 110 11.17 6.87 -0.42
N ASN A 111 12.28 6.62 0.27
CA ASN A 111 13.62 6.57 -0.36
C ASN A 111 14.16 5.13 -0.46
N THR A 112 13.34 4.14 -0.15
CA THR A 112 13.77 2.74 -0.03
C THR A 112 13.70 1.95 -1.34
N TRP A 113 12.99 2.42 -2.37
CA TRP A 113 12.81 1.71 -3.66
C TRP A 113 14.09 1.07 -4.21
N SER A 114 15.16 1.87 -4.38
CA SER A 114 16.39 1.37 -5.02
C SER A 114 17.07 0.27 -4.21
N ALA A 115 16.90 0.26 -2.88
CA ALA A 115 17.48 -0.75 -2.00
C ALA A 115 16.56 -1.97 -1.88
N THR A 116 15.24 -1.79 -1.89
CA THR A 116 14.25 -2.87 -1.77
C THR A 116 14.12 -3.68 -3.06
N ASN A 117 14.23 -3.05 -4.22
CA ASN A 117 14.03 -3.72 -5.51
C ASN A 117 15.06 -4.83 -5.79
N SER A 118 16.25 -4.73 -5.20
CA SER A 118 17.32 -5.73 -5.31
C SER A 118 17.23 -6.84 -4.25
N LEU A 119 16.34 -6.70 -3.26
CA LEU A 119 16.15 -7.72 -2.21
C LEU A 119 15.48 -8.97 -2.78
N PRO A 120 15.81 -10.15 -2.22
CA PRO A 120 15.09 -11.37 -2.52
C PRO A 120 13.65 -11.31 -1.99
N LEU A 121 12.79 -12.16 -2.54
CA LEU A 121 11.46 -12.37 -1.98
C LEU A 121 11.55 -13.06 -0.61
N SER A 122 10.65 -12.70 0.31
CA SER A 122 10.53 -13.43 1.58
C SER A 122 10.00 -14.83 1.34
N ALA A 123 10.37 -15.73 2.23
CA ALA A 123 9.78 -17.06 2.27
C ALA A 123 8.28 -16.98 2.61
N ASP A 124 7.59 -18.10 2.38
CA ASP A 124 6.19 -18.29 2.74
C ASP A 124 5.97 -18.14 4.26
N GLU A 125 4.78 -17.67 4.65
CA GLU A 125 4.45 -17.50 6.07
C GLU A 125 4.45 -18.83 6.83
N ASP A 126 4.01 -19.92 6.20
CA ASP A 126 3.98 -21.24 6.83
C ASP A 126 5.41 -21.70 7.17
N ALA A 127 6.37 -21.44 6.27
CA ALA A 127 7.78 -21.79 6.50
C ALA A 127 8.39 -20.97 7.64
N PHE A 128 8.02 -19.69 7.74
CA PHE A 128 8.51 -18.80 8.79
C PHE A 128 7.84 -19.04 10.14
N ALA A 129 6.58 -19.48 10.13
CA ALA A 129 5.80 -19.80 11.32
C ALA A 129 6.01 -21.22 11.85
N ALA A 130 6.71 -22.09 11.10
CA ALA A 130 7.00 -23.46 11.50
C ALA A 130 7.61 -23.50 12.93
N GLU A 131 7.04 -24.34 13.79
CA GLU A 131 7.47 -24.46 15.19
C GLU A 131 8.59 -25.49 15.37
N THR A 132 8.79 -26.34 14.36
CA THR A 132 9.82 -27.38 14.36
C THR A 132 10.63 -27.41 13.08
N VAL A 133 11.85 -27.96 13.18
CA VAL A 133 12.74 -28.10 12.02
C VAL A 133 12.18 -29.03 10.95
N ASP A 134 11.48 -30.09 11.35
CA ASP A 134 10.93 -31.05 10.39
C ASP A 134 9.70 -30.45 9.67
N GLU A 135 8.86 -29.68 10.37
CA GLU A 135 7.77 -28.90 9.76
C GLU A 135 8.31 -27.88 8.74
N TRP A 136 9.36 -27.13 9.12
CA TRP A 136 10.04 -26.21 8.19
C TRP A 136 10.55 -26.93 6.94
N ILE A 137 11.20 -28.08 7.09
CA ILE A 137 11.68 -28.88 5.95
C ILE A 137 10.51 -29.33 5.07
N GLU A 138 9.43 -29.83 5.66
CA GLU A 138 8.23 -30.28 4.94
C GLU A 138 7.60 -29.16 4.10
N VAL A 139 7.43 -27.98 4.69
CA VAL A 139 6.91 -26.80 3.99
C VAL A 139 7.86 -26.41 2.85
N MET A 140 9.16 -26.30 3.12
CA MET A 140 10.15 -25.89 2.11
C MET A 140 10.23 -26.88 0.93
N VAL A 141 10.09 -28.19 1.18
CA VAL A 141 10.05 -29.23 0.15
C VAL A 141 8.77 -29.17 -0.66
N SER A 142 7.61 -29.08 -0.01
CA SER A 142 6.30 -29.04 -0.68
C SER A 142 6.14 -27.83 -1.62
N ARG A 143 6.78 -26.70 -1.28
CA ARG A 143 6.76 -25.46 -2.06
C ARG A 143 7.80 -25.42 -3.19
N GLY A 144 8.58 -26.49 -3.38
CA GLY A 144 9.47 -26.62 -4.53
C GLY A 144 10.65 -25.65 -4.53
N HIS A 145 11.18 -25.27 -3.36
CA HIS A 145 12.37 -24.39 -3.24
C HIS A 145 13.63 -24.91 -3.98
N ASN A 146 13.59 -26.11 -4.56
CA ASN A 146 14.63 -26.71 -5.39
C ASN A 146 14.46 -26.47 -6.91
N THR A 147 13.36 -25.87 -7.39
CA THR A 147 13.14 -25.63 -8.83
C THR A 147 13.28 -24.15 -9.16
N GLY A 148 14.50 -23.70 -9.45
CA GLY A 148 14.89 -22.29 -9.68
C GLY A 148 14.30 -21.64 -10.95
N SER A 149 12.98 -21.61 -11.07
CA SER A 149 12.24 -21.05 -12.21
C SER A 149 11.34 -19.86 -11.82
N GLY A 150 11.35 -19.42 -10.57
CA GLY A 150 10.57 -18.27 -10.07
C GLY A 150 11.36 -16.96 -10.05
N PRO A 151 10.69 -15.81 -9.84
CA PRO A 151 11.38 -14.55 -9.59
C PRO A 151 12.17 -14.63 -8.28
N ASP A 152 13.48 -14.37 -8.36
CA ASP A 152 14.35 -14.42 -7.18
C ASP A 152 14.32 -13.10 -6.39
N ARG A 153 13.93 -11.99 -7.04
CA ARG A 153 13.95 -10.63 -6.48
C ARG A 153 12.69 -9.84 -6.81
N PHE A 154 12.48 -8.75 -6.07
CA PHE A 154 11.38 -7.83 -6.34
C PHE A 154 11.45 -7.16 -7.72
N SER A 155 12.65 -6.92 -8.26
CA SER A 155 12.83 -6.43 -9.63
C SER A 155 12.22 -7.37 -10.66
N ASP A 156 12.48 -8.66 -10.50
CA ASP A 156 12.05 -9.70 -11.44
C ASP A 156 10.54 -9.87 -11.32
N LEU A 157 10.01 -9.84 -10.09
CA LEU A 157 8.58 -9.86 -9.83
C LEU A 157 7.88 -8.66 -10.47
N TYR A 158 8.41 -7.44 -10.30
CA TYR A 158 7.86 -6.24 -10.95
C TYR A 158 7.84 -6.39 -12.47
N HIS A 159 8.94 -6.83 -13.08
CA HIS A 159 9.01 -7.03 -14.53
C HIS A 159 8.02 -8.07 -15.04
N SER A 160 7.78 -9.15 -14.31
CA SER A 160 6.78 -10.17 -14.68
C SER A 160 5.33 -9.67 -14.65
N LEU A 161 5.05 -8.57 -13.94
CA LEU A 161 3.70 -7.98 -13.86
C LEU A 161 3.41 -6.96 -14.95
N VAL A 162 4.45 -6.43 -15.60
CA VAL A 162 4.30 -5.48 -16.69
C VAL A 162 4.06 -6.29 -17.97
N PRO A 163 2.88 -6.19 -18.60
CA PRO A 163 2.58 -6.99 -19.78
C PRO A 163 3.39 -6.50 -20.99
N ASP A 164 4.32 -7.32 -21.48
CA ASP A 164 5.13 -7.05 -22.67
C ASP A 164 4.36 -7.38 -23.96
N GLY A 165 3.14 -6.83 -24.13
CA GLY A 165 2.36 -6.77 -25.38
C GLY A 165 2.04 -8.07 -26.13
N THR A 166 2.64 -9.20 -25.78
CA THR A 166 2.70 -10.40 -26.61
C THR A 166 2.05 -11.57 -25.89
N HIS A 167 2.21 -11.70 -24.57
CA HIS A 167 1.45 -12.62 -23.74
C HIS A 167 1.38 -12.05 -22.31
N MET A 168 0.21 -12.11 -21.66
CA MET A 168 0.16 -12.07 -20.20
C MET A 168 1.00 -13.26 -19.74
N GLY A 169 2.23 -13.00 -19.32
CA GLY A 169 3.08 -14.04 -18.74
C GLY A 169 2.25 -14.72 -17.66
N PRO A 170 2.08 -16.05 -17.70
CA PRO A 170 1.32 -16.72 -16.68
C PRO A 170 2.05 -16.53 -15.36
N VAL A 171 1.43 -15.77 -14.46
CA VAL A 171 2.00 -15.48 -13.16
C VAL A 171 1.84 -16.73 -12.29
N TYR A 172 2.62 -17.76 -12.58
CA TYR A 172 2.40 -19.12 -12.09
C TYR A 172 2.64 -19.31 -10.59
N CYS A 173 3.15 -18.30 -9.89
CA CYS A 173 3.11 -18.20 -8.43
C CYS A 173 3.47 -16.77 -8.03
N LEU A 174 2.47 -15.90 -7.84
CA LEU A 174 2.70 -14.68 -7.07
C LEU A 174 2.80 -15.06 -5.58
N PRO A 175 3.68 -14.40 -4.83
CA PRO A 175 4.06 -14.77 -3.48
C PRO A 175 2.99 -14.41 -2.44
N GLY A 176 3.21 -14.83 -1.19
CA GLY A 176 2.36 -14.49 -0.04
C GLY A 176 2.17 -12.99 0.18
N LEU A 177 1.24 -12.63 1.07
CA LEU A 177 0.78 -11.24 1.27
C LEU A 177 1.93 -10.26 1.56
N LEU A 178 2.94 -10.65 2.33
CA LEU A 178 4.08 -9.78 2.65
C LEU A 178 4.77 -9.27 1.38
N ASN A 179 5.12 -10.18 0.47
CA ASN A 179 5.76 -9.81 -0.79
C ASN A 179 4.83 -8.95 -1.67
N ILE A 180 3.51 -9.20 -1.68
CA ILE A 180 2.54 -8.34 -2.37
C ILE A 180 2.53 -6.92 -1.78
N ARG A 181 2.59 -6.78 -0.46
CA ARG A 181 2.65 -5.47 0.20
C ARG A 181 3.91 -4.71 -0.18
N ILE A 182 5.07 -5.38 -0.16
CA ILE A 182 6.32 -4.75 -0.56
C ILE A 182 6.24 -4.26 -2.00
N LEU A 183 5.68 -5.06 -2.91
CA LEU A 183 5.45 -4.66 -4.28
C LEU A 183 4.49 -3.45 -4.39
N LEU A 184 3.45 -3.37 -3.55
CA LEU A 184 2.59 -2.19 -3.48
C LEU A 184 3.33 -0.95 -3.00
N GLU A 185 4.22 -1.06 -2.00
CA GLU A 185 5.06 0.06 -1.54
C GLU A 185 6.05 0.52 -2.61
N ILE A 186 6.65 -0.44 -3.30
CA ILE A 186 7.49 -0.24 -4.50
C ILE A 186 6.74 0.60 -5.54
N LEU A 187 5.53 0.18 -5.91
CA LEU A 187 4.70 0.85 -6.90
C LEU A 187 4.26 2.25 -6.42
N ALA A 188 3.96 2.40 -5.13
CA ALA A 188 3.65 3.69 -4.53
C ALA A 188 4.87 4.65 -4.54
N SER A 189 6.09 4.14 -4.32
CA SER A 189 7.31 4.95 -4.37
C SER A 189 7.60 5.46 -5.78
N LEU A 190 7.54 4.57 -6.78
CA LEU A 190 7.77 4.93 -8.19
C LEU A 190 6.84 6.04 -8.66
N THR A 191 5.60 6.04 -8.18
CA THR A 191 4.57 6.96 -8.65
C THR A 191 4.70 8.35 -8.04
N ASN A 192 5.11 8.45 -6.78
CA ASN A 192 5.44 9.73 -6.15
C ASN A 192 6.68 10.41 -6.77
N ASP A 193 7.67 9.64 -7.24
CA ASP A 193 8.83 10.18 -7.96
C ASP A 193 8.43 10.88 -9.27
N PHE A 194 7.42 10.35 -9.97
CA PHE A 194 6.92 10.95 -11.21
C PHE A 194 6.24 12.31 -11.00
N GLU A 195 5.67 12.59 -9.83
CA GLU A 195 5.06 13.90 -9.57
C GLU A 195 6.09 15.01 -9.33
N ARG A 196 7.30 14.67 -8.84
CA ARG A 196 8.35 15.66 -8.53
C ARG A 196 9.24 16.00 -9.70
N LEU A 197 9.52 15.02 -10.56
CA LEU A 197 10.28 15.22 -11.79
C LEU A 197 9.36 15.87 -12.83
N ASN A 198 9.25 17.20 -12.74
CA ASN A 198 8.34 18.02 -13.55
C ASN A 198 8.84 18.17 -15.01
N LYS A 199 9.09 17.06 -15.70
CA LYS A 199 9.51 17.01 -17.10
C LYS A 199 8.84 15.82 -17.79
N GLY A 200 7.82 16.10 -18.59
CA GLY A 200 7.05 15.14 -19.40
C GLY A 200 7.86 14.43 -20.49
N SER A 201 8.99 13.83 -20.14
CA SER A 201 9.74 12.96 -21.03
C SER A 201 8.91 11.70 -21.33
N GLN A 202 8.97 11.23 -22.57
CA GLN A 202 8.27 10.01 -22.97
C GLN A 202 8.67 8.80 -22.12
N ALA A 203 9.93 8.75 -21.67
CA ALA A 203 10.43 7.71 -20.77
C ALA A 203 9.71 7.70 -19.40
N GLN A 204 9.35 8.86 -18.86
CA GLN A 204 8.63 8.96 -17.58
C GLN A 204 7.17 8.53 -17.71
N VAL A 205 6.52 8.90 -18.83
CA VAL A 205 5.16 8.46 -19.14
C VAL A 205 5.11 6.94 -19.29
N ALA A 206 6.08 6.35 -20.01
CA ALA A 206 6.18 4.90 -20.18
C ALA A 206 6.38 4.17 -18.84
N LYS A 207 7.25 4.68 -17.95
CA LYS A 207 7.44 4.11 -16.61
C LYS A 207 6.18 4.19 -15.74
N LYS A 208 5.47 5.32 -15.78
CA LYS A 208 4.19 5.49 -15.08
C LYS A 208 3.15 4.50 -15.60
N LEU A 209 3.07 4.32 -16.91
CA LEU A 209 2.17 3.36 -17.53
C LEU A 209 2.53 1.92 -17.13
N GLY A 210 3.82 1.57 -17.11
CA GLY A 210 4.29 0.26 -16.62
C GLY A 210 3.86 -0.03 -15.19
N ALA A 211 4.06 0.93 -14.27
CA ALA A 211 3.62 0.80 -12.88
C ALA A 211 2.09 0.63 -12.75
N VAL A 212 1.33 1.38 -13.57
CA VAL A 212 -0.14 1.27 -13.63
C VAL A 212 -0.59 -0.09 -14.15
N LYS A 213 0.04 -0.61 -15.21
CA LYS A 213 -0.27 -1.95 -15.74
C LYS A 213 0.06 -3.03 -14.71
N ALA A 214 1.18 -2.90 -14.00
CA ALA A 214 1.53 -3.80 -12.90
C ALA A 214 0.47 -3.80 -11.78
N LEU A 215 -0.09 -2.63 -11.42
CA LEU A 215 -1.21 -2.53 -10.47
C LEU A 215 -2.46 -3.27 -10.96
N VAL A 216 -2.79 -3.19 -12.25
CA VAL A 216 -3.94 -3.92 -12.83
C VAL A 216 -3.74 -5.43 -12.74
N THR A 217 -2.56 -5.92 -13.12
CA THR A 217 -2.19 -7.34 -13.02
C THR A 217 -2.25 -7.81 -11.57
N LEU A 218 -1.68 -7.02 -10.65
CA LEU A 218 -1.62 -7.36 -9.22
C LEU A 218 -3.00 -7.42 -8.58
N ARG A 219 -3.92 -6.51 -8.92
CA ARG A 219 -5.31 -6.58 -8.45
C ARG A 219 -6.01 -7.85 -8.91
N THR A 220 -5.85 -8.18 -10.20
CA THR A 220 -6.47 -9.38 -10.78
C THR A 220 -6.01 -10.61 -10.01
N HIS A 221 -4.71 -10.69 -9.70
CA HIS A 221 -4.19 -11.76 -8.85
C HIS A 221 -4.75 -11.72 -7.42
N LEU A 222 -4.76 -10.58 -6.74
CA LEU A 222 -5.33 -10.45 -5.39
C LEU A 222 -6.79 -10.93 -5.33
N ALA A 223 -7.60 -10.59 -6.34
CA ALA A 223 -9.00 -10.99 -6.41
C ALA A 223 -9.19 -12.48 -6.71
N GLN A 224 -8.33 -13.06 -7.56
CA GLN A 224 -8.47 -14.44 -8.06
C GLN A 224 -7.60 -15.48 -7.34
N SER A 225 -6.67 -15.04 -6.48
CA SER A 225 -5.74 -15.93 -5.80
C SER A 225 -6.48 -17.00 -5.01
N THR A 226 -6.06 -18.25 -5.13
CA THR A 226 -6.57 -19.36 -4.30
C THR A 226 -5.66 -19.66 -3.11
N THR A 227 -4.46 -19.08 -3.08
CA THR A 227 -3.44 -19.32 -2.04
C THR A 227 -3.56 -18.37 -0.86
N LEU A 228 -4.06 -17.15 -1.09
CA LEU A 228 -4.26 -16.16 -0.03
C LEU A 228 -5.55 -16.44 0.76
N SER A 229 -5.48 -16.25 2.07
CA SER A 229 -6.67 -16.28 2.93
C SER A 229 -7.64 -15.15 2.55
N ALA A 230 -8.91 -15.29 2.94
CA ALA A 230 -9.90 -14.22 2.71
C ALA A 230 -9.47 -12.91 3.39
N ALA A 231 -8.87 -12.99 4.58
CA ALA A 231 -8.35 -11.83 5.30
C ALA A 231 -7.19 -11.16 4.55
N ASP A 232 -6.26 -11.95 4.01
CA ASP A 232 -5.12 -11.42 3.25
C ASP A 232 -5.56 -10.71 1.98
N LYS A 233 -6.55 -11.27 1.27
CA LYS A 233 -7.14 -10.62 0.10
C LYS A 233 -7.75 -9.28 0.45
N THR A 234 -8.52 -9.23 1.55
CA THR A 234 -9.15 -8.01 2.04
C THR A 234 -8.12 -6.92 2.33
N ILE A 235 -7.04 -7.23 3.06
CA ILE A 235 -5.99 -6.23 3.34
C ILE A 235 -5.21 -5.85 2.08
N GLY A 236 -4.87 -6.84 1.24
CA GLY A 236 -4.16 -6.60 -0.01
C GLY A 236 -4.94 -5.66 -0.93
N LEU A 237 -6.26 -5.88 -1.06
CA LEU A 237 -7.14 -5.01 -1.84
C LEU A 237 -7.30 -3.63 -1.19
N LEU A 238 -7.46 -3.55 0.14
CA LEU A 238 -7.50 -2.26 0.84
C LEU A 238 -6.25 -1.42 0.54
N ARG A 239 -5.06 -2.01 0.68
CA ARG A 239 -3.81 -1.33 0.40
C ARG A 239 -3.69 -0.97 -1.08
N TRP A 240 -4.11 -1.86 -1.98
CA TRP A 240 -4.14 -1.58 -3.41
C TRP A 240 -5.00 -0.35 -3.74
N HIS A 241 -6.21 -0.24 -3.18
CA HIS A 241 -7.07 0.93 -3.39
C HIS A 241 -6.43 2.20 -2.82
N ALA A 242 -5.81 2.12 -1.64
CA ALA A 242 -5.11 3.27 -1.05
C ALA A 242 -3.93 3.75 -1.92
N VAL A 243 -3.12 2.83 -2.45
CA VAL A 243 -2.02 3.14 -3.37
C VAL A 243 -2.55 3.77 -4.66
N CYS A 244 -3.62 3.22 -5.25
CA CYS A 244 -4.21 3.78 -6.46
C CYS A 244 -4.83 5.16 -6.23
N LEU A 245 -5.39 5.40 -5.06
CA LEU A 245 -5.93 6.70 -4.68
C LEU A 245 -4.80 7.74 -4.59
N ASP A 246 -3.71 7.43 -3.88
CA ASP A 246 -2.54 8.33 -3.76
C ASP A 246 -1.79 8.51 -5.10
N LEU A 247 -1.84 7.52 -6.01
CA LEU A 247 -1.35 7.64 -7.38
C LEU A 247 -2.12 8.66 -8.23
N VAL A 248 -3.43 8.79 -8.00
CA VAL A 248 -4.27 9.76 -8.72
C VAL A 248 -4.04 11.16 -8.19
N VAL A 249 -3.94 11.30 -6.86
CA VAL A 249 -3.66 12.55 -6.17
C VAL A 249 -3.07 12.26 -4.78
N SER A 250 -2.05 13.00 -4.35
CA SER A 250 -1.58 12.94 -2.96
C SER A 250 -2.68 13.38 -1.97
N THR A 251 -3.28 12.44 -1.26
CA THR A 251 -4.31 12.75 -0.25
C THR A 251 -3.77 13.49 0.94
N ALA A 252 -2.54 13.19 1.36
CA ALA A 252 -1.85 13.92 2.41
C ALA A 252 -1.69 15.41 2.07
N ARG A 253 -1.37 15.73 0.81
CA ARG A 253 -1.33 17.12 0.33
C ARG A 253 -2.73 17.72 0.27
N GLY A 254 -3.72 16.97 -0.23
CA GLY A 254 -5.11 17.39 -0.28
C GLY A 254 -5.68 17.75 1.10
N ALA A 255 -5.49 16.87 2.08
CA ALA A 255 -5.93 17.06 3.46
C ALA A 255 -5.30 18.31 4.10
N ARG A 256 -3.98 18.51 3.94
CA ARG A 256 -3.30 19.72 4.45
C ARG A 256 -3.85 21.00 3.83
N ARG A 257 -4.04 21.02 2.50
CA ARG A 257 -4.59 22.16 1.78
C ARG A 257 -6.02 22.47 2.19
N MET A 258 -6.84 21.43 2.36
CA MET A 258 -8.22 21.55 2.82
C MET A 258 -8.27 22.09 4.25
N CYS A 259 -7.48 21.53 5.17
CA CYS A 259 -7.36 22.05 6.53
C CYS A 259 -6.92 23.51 6.55
N TYR A 260 -5.93 23.88 5.73
CA TYR A 260 -5.49 25.27 5.61
C TYR A 260 -6.61 26.19 5.11
N HIS A 261 -7.29 25.80 4.02
CA HIS A 261 -8.34 26.60 3.40
C HIS A 261 -9.51 26.89 4.35
N TYR A 262 -9.94 25.88 5.11
CA TYR A 262 -11.03 26.04 6.06
C TYR A 262 -10.55 26.45 7.46
N ASN A 263 -9.26 26.71 7.70
CA ASN A 263 -8.73 27.01 9.04
C ASN A 263 -9.02 25.91 10.08
N ILE A 264 -8.64 24.67 9.76
CA ILE A 264 -8.60 23.50 10.66
C ILE A 264 -7.17 23.28 11.11
N THR A 265 -6.98 23.11 12.41
CA THR A 265 -5.69 22.70 12.95
C THR A 265 -5.57 21.18 12.88
N GLN A 266 -4.45 20.68 12.38
CA GLN A 266 -4.13 19.25 12.30
C GLN A 266 -2.65 19.03 12.63
N HIS A 267 -2.32 17.93 13.31
CA HIS A 267 -0.95 17.46 13.58
C HIS A 267 -0.77 15.99 13.18
N ILE A 268 -1.52 15.57 12.16
CA ILE A 268 -1.34 14.27 11.50
C ILE A 268 -0.12 14.35 10.60
N PHE A 269 -0.09 15.41 9.77
CA PHE A 269 0.99 15.67 8.85
C PHE A 269 1.99 16.66 9.40
N GLY A 270 3.25 16.24 9.48
CA GLY A 270 4.35 17.05 9.99
C GLY A 270 4.75 18.23 9.08
N GLY A 271 5.60 19.09 9.64
CA GLY A 271 6.10 20.31 9.02
C GLY A 271 5.28 21.56 9.38
N LYS A 272 5.95 22.72 9.47
CA LYS A 272 5.26 24.02 9.60
C LYS A 272 4.28 24.19 8.44
N LYS A 273 3.19 24.95 8.64
CA LYS A 273 2.23 25.34 7.59
C LYS A 273 3.01 25.69 6.31
N ARG A 274 3.03 24.78 5.34
CA ARG A 274 3.63 25.06 4.03
C ARG A 274 2.62 25.94 3.31
N GLU A 275 3.02 27.16 2.97
CA GLU A 275 2.23 27.97 2.06
C GLU A 275 2.15 27.22 0.73
N GLU A 276 0.94 26.84 0.34
CA GLU A 276 0.67 26.17 -0.91
C GLU A 276 0.18 27.25 -1.90
N PRO A 277 0.99 27.63 -2.90
CA PRO A 277 0.79 28.87 -3.66
C PRO A 277 -0.40 28.86 -4.63
N SER A 278 -1.12 27.75 -4.78
CA SER A 278 -2.22 27.61 -5.73
C SER A 278 -3.58 27.67 -5.05
N ARG A 279 -4.43 28.64 -5.43
CA ARG A 279 -5.87 28.57 -5.15
C ARG A 279 -6.43 27.30 -5.80
N ILE A 280 -7.05 26.44 -5.00
CA ILE A 280 -7.81 25.30 -5.52
C ILE A 280 -9.21 25.81 -5.85
N ASP A 281 -9.71 25.44 -7.02
CA ASP A 281 -11.14 25.55 -7.35
C ASP A 281 -11.83 24.22 -6.98
N PRO A 282 -12.60 24.18 -5.88
CA PRO A 282 -13.25 22.95 -5.46
C PRO A 282 -14.35 22.49 -6.43
N ASN A 283 -14.99 23.41 -7.15
CA ASN A 283 -16.01 23.07 -8.13
C ASN A 283 -15.38 22.41 -9.35
N ALA A 284 -14.27 22.96 -9.84
CA ALA A 284 -13.51 22.31 -10.92
C ALA A 284 -12.95 20.94 -10.50
N TRP A 285 -12.51 20.79 -9.24
CA TRP A 285 -12.05 19.52 -8.70
C TRP A 285 -13.13 18.44 -8.79
N THR A 286 -14.31 18.69 -8.20
CA THR A 286 -15.39 17.68 -8.10
C THR A 286 -15.90 17.17 -9.46
N GLN A 287 -15.76 17.97 -10.52
CA GLN A 287 -16.13 17.57 -11.88
C GLN A 287 -15.01 16.86 -12.65
N GLY A 288 -13.78 16.90 -12.14
CA GLY A 288 -12.61 16.35 -12.81
C GLY A 288 -12.53 14.82 -12.74
N LEU A 289 -11.94 14.23 -13.79
CA LEU A 289 -11.64 12.79 -13.87
C LEU A 289 -10.92 12.27 -12.62
N ARG A 290 -9.91 13.00 -12.14
CA ARG A 290 -9.11 12.59 -10.97
C ARG A 290 -9.95 12.48 -9.70
N ALA A 291 -10.82 13.46 -9.43
CA ALA A 291 -11.67 13.44 -8.26
C ALA A 291 -12.64 12.26 -8.29
N ARG A 292 -13.20 11.96 -9.47
CA ARG A 292 -14.12 10.84 -9.67
C ARG A 292 -13.44 9.48 -9.50
N LYS A 293 -12.22 9.30 -10.03
CA LYS A 293 -11.39 8.12 -9.73
C LYS A 293 -11.19 7.96 -8.23
N CYS A 294 -10.79 9.03 -7.53
CA CYS A 294 -10.59 9.00 -6.09
C CYS A 294 -11.88 8.61 -5.34
N LEU A 295 -13.03 9.14 -5.77
CA LEU A 295 -14.31 8.85 -5.13
C LEU A 295 -14.66 7.36 -5.20
N LEU A 296 -14.43 6.69 -6.33
CA LEU A 296 -14.63 5.24 -6.44
C LEU A 296 -13.69 4.48 -5.50
N HIS A 297 -12.39 4.81 -5.48
CA HIS A 297 -11.44 4.18 -4.56
C HIS A 297 -11.83 4.41 -3.08
N ALA A 298 -12.27 5.61 -2.71
CA ALA A 298 -12.71 5.93 -1.36
C ALA A 298 -13.95 5.13 -0.93
N MET A 299 -14.91 4.93 -1.84
CA MET A 299 -16.09 4.08 -1.58
C MET A 299 -15.71 2.61 -1.36
N GLU A 300 -14.80 2.07 -2.17
CA GLU A 300 -14.37 0.68 -1.99
C GLU A 300 -13.51 0.51 -0.72
N ILE A 301 -12.66 1.50 -0.38
CA ILE A 301 -11.95 1.53 0.91
C ILE A 301 -12.93 1.50 2.07
N HIS A 302 -13.98 2.33 2.04
CA HIS A 302 -14.99 2.35 3.10
C HIS A 302 -15.72 1.01 3.21
N LYS A 303 -16.15 0.44 2.08
CA LYS A 303 -16.81 -0.85 2.04
C LYS A 303 -15.93 -1.96 2.62
N ILE A 304 -14.69 -2.08 2.13
CA ILE A 304 -13.72 -3.07 2.63
C ILE A 304 -13.51 -2.87 4.13
N ALA A 305 -13.26 -1.64 4.59
CA ALA A 305 -12.98 -1.36 5.99
C ALA A 305 -14.17 -1.63 6.93
N SER A 306 -15.41 -1.53 6.43
CA SER A 306 -16.62 -1.85 7.21
C SER A 306 -16.81 -3.35 7.42
N GLU A 307 -16.18 -4.17 6.58
CA GLU A 307 -16.27 -5.64 6.61
C GLU A 307 -15.02 -6.29 7.20
N ILE A 308 -14.07 -5.50 7.71
CA ILE A 308 -12.82 -6.00 8.28
C ILE A 308 -13.09 -6.87 9.52
N PRO A 309 -12.64 -8.14 9.54
CA PRO A 309 -12.66 -8.96 10.75
C PRO A 309 -11.81 -8.35 11.88
N LEU A 310 -12.24 -8.53 13.13
CA LEU A 310 -11.50 -8.01 14.29
C LEU A 310 -10.02 -8.46 14.32
N GLY A 311 -9.71 -9.66 13.83
CA GLY A 311 -8.35 -10.20 13.81
C GLY A 311 -7.34 -9.42 12.94
N ILE A 312 -7.81 -8.56 12.03
CA ILE A 312 -6.93 -7.76 11.14
C ILE A 312 -7.02 -6.25 11.40
N ILE A 313 -7.68 -5.83 12.47
CA ILE A 313 -7.79 -4.42 12.86
C ILE A 313 -6.43 -3.78 13.19
N HIS A 314 -5.45 -4.62 13.52
CA HIS A 314 -4.06 -4.26 13.81
C HIS A 314 -3.21 -4.09 12.55
N ASP A 315 -3.81 -3.91 11.38
CA ASP A 315 -3.03 -3.62 10.19
C ASP A 315 -2.59 -2.16 10.12
N THR A 316 -1.31 -1.91 9.83
CA THR A 316 -0.73 -0.57 9.79
C THR A 316 -1.24 0.29 8.63
N CYS A 317 -1.83 -0.32 7.58
CA CYS A 317 -2.36 0.45 6.43
C CYS A 317 -3.74 1.06 6.69
N LEU A 318 -4.50 0.51 7.63
CA LEU A 318 -5.91 0.85 7.85
C LEU A 318 -6.13 2.32 8.25
N PRO A 319 -5.38 2.91 9.20
CA PRO A 319 -5.52 4.32 9.57
C PRO A 319 -5.38 5.28 8.37
N GLY A 320 -4.33 5.07 7.57
CA GLY A 320 -4.03 5.90 6.42
C GLY A 320 -5.08 5.77 5.31
N ALA A 321 -5.52 4.55 5.00
CA ALA A 321 -6.54 4.30 3.99
C ALA A 321 -7.88 4.96 4.35
N LEU A 322 -8.36 4.80 5.60
CA LEU A 322 -9.58 5.43 6.07
C LEU A 322 -9.50 6.95 6.01
N PHE A 323 -8.38 7.53 6.44
CA PHE A 323 -8.20 8.98 6.41
C PHE A 323 -8.13 9.53 4.98
N ALA A 324 -7.51 8.81 4.05
CA ALA A 324 -7.49 9.14 2.62
C ALA A 324 -8.91 9.12 2.00
N ALA A 325 -9.72 8.12 2.35
CA ALA A 325 -11.11 8.04 1.93
C ALA A 325 -11.96 9.18 2.51
N ALA A 326 -11.83 9.49 3.81
CA ALA A 326 -12.51 10.63 4.44
C ALA A 326 -12.10 11.98 3.82
N THR A 327 -10.81 12.15 3.51
CA THR A 327 -10.30 13.33 2.79
C THR A 327 -10.98 13.46 1.43
N THR A 328 -11.16 12.33 0.73
CA THR A 328 -11.85 12.32 -0.56
C THR A 328 -13.31 12.71 -0.42
N PHE A 329 -14.09 12.10 0.48
CA PHE A 329 -15.49 12.47 0.70
C PHE A 329 -15.63 13.95 1.11
N SER A 330 -14.78 14.43 2.01
CA SER A 330 -14.76 15.84 2.44
C SER A 330 -14.47 16.79 1.27
N SER A 331 -13.63 16.39 0.31
CA SER A 331 -13.32 17.21 -0.87
C SER A 331 -14.53 17.46 -1.78
N PHE A 332 -15.56 16.60 -1.71
CA PHE A 332 -16.83 16.76 -2.40
C PHE A 332 -17.89 17.42 -1.51
N ALA A 333 -17.96 17.03 -0.25
CA ALA A 333 -18.99 17.50 0.67
C ALA A 333 -18.82 18.97 1.08
N LEU A 334 -17.59 19.43 1.32
CA LEU A 334 -17.32 20.81 1.76
C LEU A 334 -17.72 21.88 0.73
N PRO A 335 -17.55 21.65 -0.59
CA PRO A 335 -18.11 22.53 -1.63
C PRO A 335 -19.64 22.46 -1.79
N GLY A 336 -20.35 21.62 -1.02
CA GLY A 336 -21.80 21.46 -1.06
C GLY A 336 -22.31 20.27 -1.88
N LEU A 337 -21.43 19.46 -2.49
CA LEU A 337 -21.85 18.28 -3.24
C LEU A 337 -22.01 17.08 -2.29
N SER A 338 -23.19 16.97 -1.70
CA SER A 338 -23.51 15.95 -0.68
C SER A 338 -24.02 14.62 -1.25
N LYS A 339 -24.52 14.60 -2.49
CA LYS A 339 -25.07 13.40 -3.14
C LYS A 339 -24.48 13.19 -4.52
N VAL A 340 -24.13 11.94 -4.82
CA VAL A 340 -23.58 11.54 -6.13
C VAL A 340 -24.20 10.22 -6.58
N LEU A 341 -24.48 10.10 -7.87
CA LEU A 341 -24.85 8.84 -8.50
C LEU A 341 -23.58 8.08 -8.88
N VAL A 342 -23.48 6.82 -8.47
CA VAL A 342 -22.36 5.92 -8.76
C VAL A 342 -22.82 4.66 -9.48
N PRO A 343 -21.97 4.04 -10.31
CA PRO A 343 -22.34 2.82 -11.00
C PRO A 343 -22.49 1.65 -10.01
N PRO A 344 -23.37 0.67 -10.28
CA PRO A 344 -23.61 -0.47 -9.39
C PRO A 344 -22.41 -1.43 -9.31
N SER A 345 -21.60 -1.46 -10.36
CA SER A 345 -20.35 -2.21 -10.46
C SER A 345 -19.28 -1.34 -11.10
N VAL A 346 -18.02 -1.58 -10.74
CA VAL A 346 -16.88 -0.75 -11.17
C VAL A 346 -15.88 -1.59 -11.94
N ASP A 347 -15.55 -1.15 -13.15
CA ASP A 347 -14.40 -1.66 -13.89
C ASP A 347 -13.13 -0.94 -13.42
N TRP A 348 -12.41 -1.58 -12.50
CA TRP A 348 -11.20 -1.02 -11.90
C TRP A 348 -10.03 -0.88 -12.88
N SER A 349 -9.98 -1.69 -13.93
CA SER A 349 -8.98 -1.53 -14.99
C SER A 349 -9.21 -0.20 -15.72
N MET A 350 -10.48 0.09 -16.05
CA MET A 350 -10.86 1.36 -16.64
C MET A 350 -10.61 2.55 -15.70
N VAL A 351 -10.93 2.43 -14.40
CA VAL A 351 -10.68 3.50 -13.41
C VAL A 351 -9.21 3.91 -13.42
N ILE A 352 -8.26 2.97 -13.47
CA ILE A 352 -6.85 3.31 -13.39
C ILE A 352 -6.31 3.77 -14.75
N LEU A 353 -6.61 3.06 -15.82
CA LEU A 353 -6.04 3.31 -17.16
C LEU A 353 -6.60 4.57 -17.85
N GLN A 354 -7.82 5.00 -17.52
CA GLN A 354 -8.47 6.12 -18.20
C GLN A 354 -7.63 7.40 -18.12
N GLY A 355 -7.28 7.99 -19.28
CA GLY A 355 -6.45 9.20 -19.35
C GLY A 355 -4.94 8.97 -19.23
N LEU A 356 -4.49 7.70 -19.30
CA LEU A 356 -3.08 7.32 -19.42
C LEU A 356 -2.74 6.56 -20.71
N ASP A 357 -3.70 5.80 -21.26
CA ASP A 357 -3.55 5.08 -22.53
C ASP A 357 -4.33 5.80 -23.66
N ASP A 358 -3.64 6.14 -24.75
CA ASP A 358 -4.25 6.58 -26.04
C ASP A 358 -4.73 5.38 -26.88
N THR A 359 -4.42 4.15 -26.47
CA THR A 359 -4.79 2.93 -27.22
C THR A 359 -6.15 2.42 -26.76
N GLY A 360 -7.19 2.83 -27.47
CA GLY A 360 -8.53 2.26 -27.36
C GLY A 360 -8.53 0.78 -27.73
N GLN A 361 -8.37 -0.09 -26.74
CA GLN A 361 -8.69 -1.51 -26.89
C GLN A 361 -10.11 -1.76 -26.39
N ASN A 362 -11.01 -1.95 -27.36
CA ASN A 362 -12.40 -2.33 -27.14
C ASN A 362 -12.47 -3.76 -26.57
N THR A 363 -12.94 -3.91 -25.33
CA THR A 363 -13.34 -5.21 -24.76
C THR A 363 -14.86 -5.40 -24.92
N THR A 364 -15.27 -6.51 -25.55
CA THR A 364 -16.68 -6.83 -25.86
C THR A 364 -17.40 -7.69 -24.80
N SER A 365 -18.71 -7.39 -24.67
CA SER A 365 -19.88 -8.24 -24.38
C SER A 365 -20.31 -8.70 -22.97
N ALA A 366 -19.72 -8.22 -21.87
CA ALA A 366 -20.41 -8.12 -20.56
C ALA A 366 -19.68 -7.13 -19.65
N THR A 367 -18.35 -7.15 -19.75
CA THR A 367 -17.48 -6.07 -19.30
C THR A 367 -17.80 -4.76 -19.99
N ALA A 368 -18.24 -4.78 -21.26
CA ALA A 368 -18.58 -3.59 -22.02
C ALA A 368 -19.60 -2.66 -21.32
N ASP A 369 -20.64 -3.21 -20.68
CA ASP A 369 -21.65 -2.39 -19.98
C ASP A 369 -21.09 -1.83 -18.66
N VAL A 370 -20.37 -2.63 -17.88
CA VAL A 370 -19.71 -2.18 -16.63
C VAL A 370 -18.65 -1.12 -16.93
N SER A 371 -17.84 -1.32 -17.98
CA SER A 371 -16.86 -0.36 -18.46
C SER A 371 -17.56 0.92 -18.94
N LYS A 372 -18.69 0.82 -19.66
CA LYS A 372 -19.45 1.98 -20.13
C LYS A 372 -20.01 2.81 -18.98
N ASP A 373 -20.62 2.19 -17.96
CA ASP A 373 -21.15 2.89 -16.79
C ASP A 373 -20.01 3.52 -15.97
N THR A 374 -18.91 2.81 -15.80
CA THR A 374 -17.69 3.33 -15.16
C THR A 374 -17.16 4.54 -15.93
N LEU A 375 -17.06 4.47 -17.25
CA LEU A 375 -16.61 5.58 -18.11
C LEU A 375 -17.56 6.77 -18.05
N ALA A 376 -18.88 6.53 -18.09
CA ALA A 376 -19.90 7.57 -17.98
C ALA A 376 -19.78 8.29 -16.64
N PHE A 377 -19.54 7.56 -15.55
CA PHE A 377 -19.25 8.16 -14.26
C PHE A 377 -17.99 9.01 -14.32
N LEU A 378 -16.86 8.44 -14.77
CA LEU A 378 -15.55 9.11 -14.81
C LEU A 378 -15.52 10.38 -15.67
N THR A 379 -16.30 10.41 -16.76
CA THR A 379 -16.39 11.54 -17.70
C THR A 379 -17.52 12.52 -17.37
N ASN A 380 -18.24 12.30 -16.25
CA ASN A 380 -19.41 13.09 -15.85
C ASN A 380 -20.56 13.11 -16.88
N ASN A 381 -20.74 12.02 -17.60
CA ASN A 381 -21.84 11.82 -18.57
C ASN A 381 -22.90 10.86 -18.01
N VAL A 382 -23.17 10.96 -16.70
CA VAL A 382 -24.17 10.12 -16.02
C VAL A 382 -25.56 10.54 -16.47
N ASN A 383 -26.34 9.60 -17.02
CA ASN A 383 -27.75 9.81 -17.31
C ASN A 383 -28.60 9.43 -16.08
N PRO A 384 -29.20 10.39 -15.35
CA PRO A 384 -29.97 10.10 -14.14
C PRO A 384 -31.23 9.26 -14.38
N GLN A 385 -31.72 9.21 -15.62
CA GLN A 385 -32.87 8.40 -16.01
C GLN A 385 -32.50 6.96 -16.34
N SER A 386 -31.21 6.65 -16.47
CA SER A 386 -30.77 5.27 -16.69
C SER A 386 -31.04 4.43 -15.44
N PRO A 387 -31.73 3.28 -15.55
CA PRO A 387 -31.93 2.40 -14.41
C PRO A 387 -30.59 1.85 -13.89
N GLY A 388 -30.48 1.60 -12.58
CA GLY A 388 -29.35 0.91 -11.96
C GLY A 388 -28.29 1.79 -11.27
N TRP A 389 -28.30 3.11 -11.46
CA TRP A 389 -27.41 4.03 -10.75
C TRP A 389 -27.77 4.12 -9.26
N ILE A 390 -26.74 4.13 -8.41
CA ILE A 390 -26.93 4.15 -6.96
C ILE A 390 -26.62 5.53 -6.40
N ALA A 391 -27.59 6.13 -5.72
CA ALA A 391 -27.37 7.39 -5.01
C ALA A 391 -26.59 7.14 -3.71
N ARG A 392 -25.48 7.87 -3.54
CA ARG A 392 -24.65 7.87 -2.32
C ARG A 392 -24.69 9.22 -1.66
N ASN A 393 -24.82 9.24 -0.33
CA ASN A 393 -24.76 10.46 0.47
C ASN A 393 -23.35 10.58 1.06
N LEU A 394 -22.55 11.48 0.53
CA LEU A 394 -21.14 11.63 0.88
C LEU A 394 -20.93 12.14 2.31
N VAL A 395 -21.89 12.87 2.87
CA VAL A 395 -21.84 13.27 4.29
C VAL A 395 -22.05 12.04 5.18
N TYR A 396 -22.99 11.16 4.81
CA TYR A 396 -23.19 9.90 5.53
C TYR A 396 -21.95 8.99 5.45
N GLU A 397 -21.34 8.85 4.26
CA GLU A 397 -20.10 8.08 4.10
C GLU A 397 -18.97 8.66 4.97
N LEU A 398 -18.87 9.99 5.06
CA LEU A 398 -17.89 10.68 5.92
C LEU A 398 -18.13 10.39 7.41
N SER A 399 -19.38 10.48 7.87
CA SER A 399 -19.76 10.15 9.25
C SER A 399 -19.46 8.68 9.58
N ALA A 400 -19.71 7.77 8.64
CA ALA A 400 -19.41 6.35 8.81
C ALA A 400 -17.90 6.08 8.97
N ILE A 401 -17.06 6.70 8.13
CA ILE A 401 -15.60 6.61 8.31
C ILE A 401 -15.15 7.19 9.65
N ARG A 402 -15.75 8.31 10.10
CA ARG A 402 -15.43 8.88 11.41
C ARG A 402 -15.68 7.89 12.54
N ILE A 403 -16.79 7.14 12.48
CA ILE A 403 -17.11 6.08 13.45
C ILE A 403 -16.06 4.95 13.38
N LEU A 404 -15.63 4.55 12.19
CA LEU A 404 -14.57 3.54 12.03
C LEU A 404 -13.24 4.02 12.63
N LEU A 405 -12.84 5.27 12.38
CA LEU A 405 -11.64 5.87 12.98
C LEU A 405 -11.73 5.94 14.51
N HIS A 406 -12.91 6.27 15.04
CA HIS A 406 -13.15 6.25 16.49
C HIS A 406 -12.92 4.85 17.07
N SER A 407 -13.54 3.83 16.47
CA SER A 407 -13.36 2.42 16.88
C SER A 407 -11.90 1.97 16.78
N LEU A 408 -11.19 2.42 15.75
CA LEU A 408 -9.79 2.08 15.52
C LEU A 408 -8.83 2.76 16.51
N SER A 409 -9.26 3.82 17.20
CA SER A 409 -8.43 4.58 18.15
C SER A 409 -7.98 3.80 19.38
N GLN A 410 -8.64 2.67 19.67
CA GLN A 410 -8.21 1.74 20.71
C GLN A 410 -6.95 0.96 20.31
N HIS A 411 -6.71 0.79 19.01
CA HIS A 411 -5.59 0.02 18.47
C HIS A 411 -4.49 0.95 17.92
N TRP A 412 -4.90 1.99 17.20
CA TRP A 412 -4.00 2.92 16.53
C TRP A 412 -4.24 4.34 17.02
N GLY A 413 -3.39 4.80 17.93
CA GLY A 413 -3.55 6.09 18.59
C GLY A 413 -3.57 7.31 17.65
N VAL A 414 -2.95 7.24 16.46
CA VAL A 414 -3.02 8.29 15.44
C VAL A 414 -4.46 8.54 14.95
N THR A 415 -5.30 7.51 14.95
CA THR A 415 -6.66 7.60 14.41
C THR A 415 -7.57 8.50 15.26
N ARG A 416 -7.22 8.73 16.53
CA ARG A 416 -7.91 9.71 17.37
C ARG A 416 -7.83 11.12 16.79
N GLU A 417 -6.65 11.50 16.31
CA GLU A 417 -6.49 12.82 15.70
C GLU A 417 -7.07 12.88 14.28
N MET A 418 -7.03 11.76 13.55
CA MET A 418 -7.75 11.62 12.28
C MET A 418 -9.26 11.81 12.46
N GLU A 419 -9.85 11.18 13.48
CA GLU A 419 -11.27 11.34 13.86
C GLU A 419 -11.60 12.81 14.15
N GLU A 420 -10.75 13.51 14.93
CA GLU A 420 -10.93 14.93 15.27
C GLU A 420 -10.92 15.82 14.02
N VAL A 421 -9.99 15.59 13.08
CA VAL A 421 -9.93 16.35 11.82
C VAL A 421 -11.14 16.06 10.93
N VAL A 422 -11.54 14.80 10.83
CA VAL A 422 -12.73 14.40 10.05
C VAL A 422 -14.01 15.02 10.63
N GLY A 423 -14.15 15.02 11.96
CA GLY A 423 -15.28 15.69 12.62
C GLY A 423 -15.31 17.20 12.37
N ALA A 424 -14.14 17.84 12.27
CA ALA A 424 -14.04 19.26 11.92
C ALA A 424 -14.40 19.55 10.45
N TRP A 425 -14.14 18.62 9.52
CA TRP A 425 -14.64 18.72 8.14
C TRP A 425 -16.16 18.55 8.10
N GLU A 426 -16.67 17.49 8.74
CA GLU A 426 -18.09 17.17 8.78
C GLU A 426 -18.93 18.34 9.32
N ALA A 427 -18.47 19.00 10.39
CA ALA A 427 -19.14 20.17 10.98
C ALA A 427 -19.23 21.40 10.06
N ARG A 428 -18.57 21.38 8.90
CA ARG A 428 -18.57 22.47 7.91
C ARG A 428 -19.19 22.07 6.57
N CYS A 429 -19.67 20.83 6.45
CA CYS A 429 -20.43 20.36 5.29
C CYS A 429 -21.92 20.75 5.36
N SER A 430 -22.34 21.43 6.45
CA SER A 430 -23.72 21.84 6.75
C SER A 430 -24.13 23.14 6.10
#